data_AF-A0A051TS96-F1
#
_entry.id   AF-A0A051TS96-F1
#
_cell.length_a   1.000
_cell.length_b   1.000
_cell.length_c   1.000
_cell.angle_alpha   90.00
_cell.angle_beta   90.00
_cell.angle_gamma   90.00
#
_symmetry.space_group_name_H-M   'P 1'
#
loop_
_entity.id
_entity.type
_entity.pdbx_description
1 polymer ?
#
loop_
_entity_poly.entity_id
_entity_poly.type
_entity_poly.pdbx_seq_one_letter_code
_entity_poly.pdbx_strand_id
1 'polypeptide(L)'
;MSYSLKGTELRYVLAMQLAVHGPATIAELIDALRWHNFCVRGRPSKAISDALRWETERGRVLRLRRGRYGPGYMPRGTEHRIHQRVLALREAARLSL
;
A
#
# COMPACT_ATOMS: atom_id res chain seq x y z
N MET A 1 -13.58 10.39 -10.53
CA MET A 1 -13.72 8.92 -10.29
C MET A 1 -12.59 8.40 -9.38
N SER A 2 -12.79 7.32 -8.61
CA SER A 2 -11.71 6.71 -7.79
C SER A 2 -10.92 5.66 -8.56
N TYR A 3 -9.59 5.64 -8.39
CA TYR A 3 -8.70 4.71 -9.09
C TYR A 3 -8.60 3.36 -8.35
N SER A 4 -9.06 2.27 -8.99
CA SER A 4 -9.11 0.95 -8.37
C SER A 4 -7.76 0.22 -8.43
N LEU A 5 -7.09 0.09 -7.29
CA LEU A 5 -5.86 -0.68 -7.15
C LEU A 5 -6.13 -2.19 -7.09
N LYS A 6 -5.19 -2.98 -7.63
CA LYS A 6 -5.23 -4.46 -7.59
C LYS A 6 -3.83 -5.07 -7.61
N GLY A 7 -3.70 -6.29 -7.08
CA GLY A 7 -2.48 -7.09 -7.15
C GLY A 7 -1.23 -6.33 -6.71
N THR A 8 -0.21 -6.29 -7.57
CA THR A 8 1.08 -5.65 -7.31
C THR A 8 0.97 -4.15 -7.01
N GLU A 9 0.00 -3.45 -7.61
CA GLU A 9 -0.15 -2.00 -7.40
C GLU A 9 -0.60 -1.71 -5.96
N LEU A 10 -1.61 -2.44 -5.47
CA LEU A 10 -2.05 -2.33 -4.08
C LEU A 10 -0.91 -2.65 -3.10
N ARG A 11 -0.16 -3.72 -3.38
CA ARG A 11 0.99 -4.13 -2.56
C ARG A 11 2.06 -3.04 -2.48
N TYR A 12 2.40 -2.44 -3.62
CA TYR A 12 3.42 -1.40 -3.71
C TYR A 12 2.98 -0.12 -3.01
N VAL A 13 1.74 0.32 -3.22
CA VAL A 13 1.20 1.50 -2.54
C VAL A 13 1.22 1.31 -1.02
N LEU A 14 0.77 0.15 -0.52
CA LEU A 14 0.74 -0.11 0.92
C LEU A 14 2.14 -0.23 1.54
N ALA A 15 3.06 -0.94 0.89
CA ALA A 15 4.44 -1.07 1.37
C ALA A 15 5.13 0.30 1.41
N MET A 16 4.91 1.13 0.38
CA MET A 16 5.49 2.47 0.31
C MET A 16 4.84 3.43 1.32
N GLN A 17 3.53 3.30 1.57
CA GLN A 17 2.83 4.06 2.62
C GLN A 17 3.45 3.78 3.99
N LEU A 18 3.68 2.51 4.32
CA LEU A 18 4.30 2.11 5.59
C LEU A 18 5.77 2.54 5.70
N ALA A 19 6.52 2.51 4.60
CA ALA A 19 7.91 2.94 4.57
C ALA A 19 8.08 4.45 4.74
N VAL A 20 7.18 5.27 4.19
CA VAL A 20 7.24 6.75 4.34
C VAL A 20 6.65 7.21 5.67
N HIS A 21 5.51 6.66 6.08
CA HIS A 21 4.72 7.18 7.21
C HIS A 21 4.84 6.34 8.49
N GLY A 22 5.54 5.21 8.44
CA GLY A 22 5.73 4.32 9.56
C GLY A 22 4.53 3.37 9.80
N PRO A 23 4.45 2.77 11.00
CA PRO A 23 3.43 1.77 11.31
C PRO A 23 2.00 2.30 11.28
N ALA A 24 1.10 1.53 10.66
CA ALA A 24 -0.31 1.86 10.53
C ALA A 24 -1.22 0.64 10.74
N THR A 25 -2.44 0.90 11.15
CA THR A 25 -3.55 -0.05 11.24
C THR A 25 -4.23 -0.22 9.88
N ILE A 26 -5.00 -1.29 9.71
CA ILE A 26 -5.81 -1.50 8.49
C ILE A 26 -6.76 -0.32 8.25
N ALA A 27 -7.34 0.28 9.29
CA ALA A 27 -8.23 1.43 9.15
C ALA A 27 -7.47 2.66 8.60
N GLU A 28 -6.33 3.00 9.19
CA GLU A 28 -5.48 4.10 8.72
C GLU A 28 -4.98 3.87 7.29
N LEU A 29 -4.70 2.62 6.91
CA LEU A 29 -4.33 2.27 5.53
C LEU A 29 -5.52 2.43 4.56
N ILE A 30 -6.75 2.13 4.97
CA ILE A 30 -7.94 2.41 4.16
C ILE A 30 -8.09 3.91 3.95
N ASP A 31 -7.93 4.70 5.00
CA ASP A 31 -8.05 6.16 4.94
C ASP A 31 -6.94 6.78 4.08
N ALA A 32 -5.71 6.27 4.18
CA ALA A 32 -4.61 6.68 3.32
C ALA A 32 -4.87 6.38 1.83
N LEU A 33 -5.48 5.23 1.50
CA LEU A 33 -5.88 4.93 0.12
C LEU A 33 -6.94 5.93 -0.37
N ARG A 34 -7.96 6.19 0.45
CA ARG A 34 -9.03 7.15 0.12
C ARG A 34 -8.50 8.56 -0.08
N TRP A 35 -7.58 9.00 0.78
CA TRP A 35 -6.91 10.30 0.68
C TRP A 35 -6.21 10.50 -0.68
N HIS A 36 -5.64 9.43 -1.23
CA HIS A 36 -5.01 9.43 -2.56
C HIS A 36 -5.98 9.11 -3.72
N ASN A 37 -7.29 9.19 -3.50
CA ASN A 37 -8.33 8.82 -4.47
C ASN A 37 -8.23 7.36 -4.98
N PHE A 38 -7.62 6.48 -4.19
CA PHE A 38 -7.60 5.05 -4.48
C PHE A 38 -8.78 4.33 -3.84
N CYS A 39 -9.20 3.25 -4.51
CA CYS A 39 -10.10 2.27 -3.94
C CYS A 39 -9.59 0.85 -4.22
N VAL A 40 -10.20 -0.15 -3.58
CA VAL A 40 -9.94 -1.57 -3.82
C VAL A 40 -11.26 -2.27 -4.07
N ARG A 41 -11.25 -3.31 -4.90
CA ARG A 41 -12.46 -4.11 -5.16
C ARG A 41 -12.78 -5.02 -3.97
N GLY A 42 -14.07 -5.16 -3.66
CA GLY A 42 -14.55 -6.03 -2.59
C GLY A 42 -14.28 -5.46 -1.19
N ARG A 43 -14.10 -6.33 -0.19
CA ARG A 43 -13.91 -5.94 1.22
C ARG A 43 -12.52 -5.34 1.45
N PRO A 44 -12.39 -4.03 1.75
CA PRO A 44 -11.08 -3.37 1.82
C PRO A 44 -10.13 -3.97 2.84
N SER A 45 -10.62 -4.27 4.05
CA SER A 45 -9.80 -4.85 5.11
C SER A 45 -9.18 -6.19 4.70
N LYS A 46 -9.91 -7.01 3.94
CA LYS A 46 -9.44 -8.31 3.46
C LYS A 46 -8.39 -8.11 2.36
N ALA A 47 -8.70 -7.29 1.35
CA ALA A 47 -7.78 -7.01 0.25
C ALA A 47 -6.44 -6.44 0.74
N ILE A 48 -6.48 -5.50 1.70
CA ILE A 48 -5.28 -4.93 2.33
C ILE A 48 -4.52 -6.00 3.11
N SER A 49 -5.20 -6.79 3.94
CA SER A 49 -4.55 -7.86 4.72
C SER A 49 -3.85 -8.88 3.81
N ASP A 50 -4.52 -9.29 2.73
CA ASP A 50 -3.98 -10.24 1.76
C ASP A 50 -2.77 -9.64 1.02
N ALA A 51 -2.83 -8.36 0.62
CA ALA A 51 -1.70 -7.67 0.01
C ALA A 51 -0.50 -7.53 0.97
N LEU A 52 -0.73 -7.16 2.22
CA LEU A 52 0.33 -7.01 3.23
C LEU A 52 0.95 -8.34 3.64
N ARG A 53 0.18 -9.44 3.61
CA ARG A 53 0.72 -10.79 3.84
C ARG A 53 1.82 -11.13 2.83
N TRP A 54 1.57 -10.87 1.55
CA TRP A 54 2.57 -11.05 0.49
C TRP A 54 3.83 -10.19 0.67
N GLU A 55 3.69 -8.99 1.22
CA GLU A 55 4.83 -8.11 1.51
C GLU A 55 5.56 -8.50 2.79
N THR A 56 4.86 -9.11 3.74
CA THR A 56 5.42 -9.69 4.96
C THR A 56 6.31 -10.89 4.63
N GLU A 57 5.83 -11.80 3.77
CA GLU A 57 6.60 -12.95 3.28
C GLU A 57 7.89 -12.54 2.54
N ARG A 58 7.93 -11.32 2.01
CA ARG A 58 9.11 -10.74 1.34
C ARG A 58 9.98 -9.87 2.25
N GLY A 59 9.63 -9.76 3.54
CA GLY A 59 10.36 -8.95 4.52
C GLY A 59 10.23 -7.43 4.36
N ARG A 60 9.43 -6.95 3.40
CA ARG A 60 9.26 -5.51 3.11
C ARG A 60 8.27 -4.82 4.03
N VAL A 61 7.41 -5.61 4.68
CA VAL A 61 6.44 -5.17 5.69
C VAL A 61 6.57 -6.09 6.89
N LEU A 62 6.36 -5.56 8.08
CA LEU A 62 6.32 -6.32 9.34
C LEU A 62 4.90 -6.30 9.91
N ARG A 63 4.38 -7.47 10.28
CA ARG A 63 3.13 -7.55 11.04
C ARG A 63 3.45 -7.36 12.52
N LEU A 64 3.10 -6.21 13.07
CA LEU A 64 3.43 -5.85 14.46
C LEU A 64 2.42 -6.39 15.45
N ARG A 65 1.12 -6.28 15.14
CA ARG A 65 0.00 -6.80 15.93
C ARG A 65 -1.15 -7.20 15.01
N ARG A 66 -2.25 -7.72 15.58
CA ARG A 66 -3.49 -7.96 14.81
C ARG A 66 -3.96 -6.64 14.19
N GLY A 67 -4.01 -6.60 12.85
CA GLY A 67 -4.46 -5.43 12.10
C GLY A 67 -3.52 -4.23 12.10
N ARG A 68 -2.28 -4.37 12.60
CA ARG A 68 -1.26 -3.31 12.62
C ARG A 68 0.03 -3.80 11.96
N TYR A 69 0.52 -3.02 11.01
CA TYR A 69 1.69 -3.33 10.20
C TYR A 69 2.69 -2.18 10.24
N GLY A 70 3.95 -2.47 9.98
CA GLY A 70 5.04 -1.50 9.95
C GLY A 70 5.99 -1.74 8.77
N PRO A 71 6.91 -0.81 8.54
CA PRO A 71 7.93 -0.98 7.51
C PRO A 71 8.87 -2.14 7.84
N GLY A 72 9.22 -2.91 6.83
CA GLY A 72 10.33 -3.86 6.87
C GLY A 72 11.52 -3.36 6.05
N TYR A 73 12.43 -4.26 5.71
CA TYR A 73 13.59 -3.93 4.89
C TYR A 73 13.24 -3.98 3.41
N MET A 74 13.59 -2.93 2.66
CA MET A 74 13.42 -2.88 1.21
C MET A 74 14.77 -2.54 0.56
N PRO A 75 15.35 -3.42 -0.29
CA PRO A 75 16.57 -3.10 -1.02
C PRO A 75 16.39 -1.85 -1.88
N ARG A 76 17.40 -0.97 -1.93
CA ARG A 76 17.32 0.35 -2.58
C ARG A 76 16.79 0.33 -4.02
N GLY A 77 17.22 -0.64 -4.84
CA GLY A 77 16.69 -0.77 -6.21
C GLY A 77 15.21 -1.16 -6.25
N THR A 78 14.75 -1.99 -5.32
CA THR A 78 13.34 -2.35 -5.20
C THR A 78 12.52 -1.17 -4.68
N GLU A 79 13.03 -0.47 -3.67
CA GLU A 79 12.45 0.76 -3.13
C GLU A 79 12.26 1.81 -4.22
N HIS A 80 13.32 2.09 -5.00
CA HIS A 80 13.26 3.05 -6.11
C HIS A 80 12.20 2.67 -7.14
N ARG A 81 12.18 1.41 -7.59
CA ARG A 81 11.18 0.93 -8.56
C ARG A 81 9.75 1.04 -8.02
N ILE A 82 9.54 0.67 -6.75
CA ILE A 82 8.23 0.76 -6.09
C ILE A 82 7.81 2.21 -5.97
N HIS A 83 8.71 3.09 -5.52
CA HIS A 83 8.46 4.52 -5.37
C HIS A 83 8.02 5.16 -6.69
N GLN A 84 8.78 4.94 -7.78
CA GLN A 84 8.41 5.46 -9.11
C GLN A 84 7.05 4.96 -9.58
N ARG A 85 6.74 3.67 -9.35
CA ARG A 85 5.43 3.11 -9.70
C ARG A 85 4.30 3.75 -8.87
N VAL A 86 4.53 4.00 -7.58
CA VAL A 86 3.55 4.64 -6.69
C VAL A 86 3.30 6.09 -7.08
N LEU A 87 4.34 6.85 -7.47
CA LEU A 87 4.18 8.21 -7.99
C LEU A 87 3.30 8.24 -9.24
N ALA A 88 3.58 7.36 -10.21
CA ALA A 88 2.77 7.26 -11.43
C ALA A 88 1.30 6.90 -11.14
N LEU A 89 1.05 6.00 -10.18
CA LEU A 89 -0.32 5.66 -9.77
C LEU A 89 -1.04 6.84 -9.10
N ARG A 90 -0.35 7.60 -8.25
CA ARG A 90 -0.91 8.79 -7.59
C ARG A 90 -1.25 9.86 -8.62
N GLU A 91 -0.40 10.06 -9.62
CA GLU A 91 -0.67 10.97 -10.73
C GLU A 91 -1.89 10.54 -11.54
N ALA A 92 -1.97 9.26 -11.93
CA ALA A 92 -3.12 8.72 -12.65
C ALA A 92 -4.44 8.87 -11.85
N ALA A 93 -4.41 8.63 -10.53
CA ALA A 93 -5.57 8.82 -9.67
C ALA A 93 -5.98 10.30 -9.57
N ARG A 94 -5.02 11.23 -9.56
CA ARG A 94 -5.29 12.67 -9.58
C ARG A 94 -5.95 13.11 -10.90
N LEU A 95 -5.54 12.54 -12.03
CA LEU A 95 -6.10 12.85 -13.34
C LEU A 95 -7.45 12.17 -13.62
N SER A 96 -7.80 11.14 -12.83
CA SER A 96 -9.06 10.41 -12.95
C SER A 96 -10.21 11.06 -12.17
N LEU A 97 -10.01 12.25 -11.60
CA LEU A 97 -11.02 13.03 -10.88
C LEU A 97 -12.14 13.47 -11.81
#